data_AF-A0A7S0MB39-F1
#
_entry.id   AF-A0A7S0MB39-F1
#
_cell.length_a   1.000
_cell.length_b   1.000
_cell.length_c   1.000
_cell.angle_alpha   90.00
_cell.angle_beta   90.00
_cell.angle_gamma   90.00
#
_symmetry.space_group_name_H-M   'P 1'
#
loop_
_entity.id
_entity.type
_entity.pdbx_description
1 polymer ?
#
loop_
_entity_poly.entity_id
_entity_poly.type
_entity_poly.pdbx_seq_one_letter_code
_entity_poly.pdbx_strand_id
1 'polypeptide(L)'
;AEDEGDDVADIPINAEFLVTMRSVARELDDSFAFGYLDGKVWQQFVVRYGISTRVLPRLLIIDAATDDYLPVPVDIKGHRATADYLAKVAAKEVRMSKQWSTLAREAVTDYPHYIAAGALAVAVAVGLWLYLSAAPSPAAGKDDDEGDGDGDGDG
;
A
#
# COMPACT_ATOMS: atom_id res chain seq x y z
N ALA A 1 20.70 -14.05 -19.29
CA ALA A 1 19.89 -15.27 -19.19
C ALA A 1 19.93 -15.63 -17.71
N GLU A 2 18.85 -15.53 -16.97
CA GLU A 2 17.57 -16.20 -17.25
C GLU A 2 16.37 -15.26 -17.14
N ASP A 3 15.53 -15.36 -18.17
CA ASP A 3 14.23 -14.76 -18.31
C ASP A 3 13.25 -15.73 -17.64
N GLU A 4 12.98 -15.56 -16.34
CA GLU A 4 11.91 -16.27 -15.64
C GLU A 4 10.57 -15.62 -15.99
N GLY A 5 10.22 -15.68 -17.28
CA GLY A 5 8.86 -15.51 -17.76
C GLY A 5 8.05 -16.73 -17.35
N ASP A 6 7.63 -16.77 -16.09
CA ASP A 6 6.64 -17.71 -15.62
C ASP A 6 5.35 -17.41 -16.41
N ASP A 7 5.04 -18.27 -17.38
CA ASP A 7 3.99 -18.09 -18.37
C ASP A 7 2.61 -18.08 -17.69
N VAL A 8 2.21 -16.90 -17.22
CA VAL A 8 0.85 -16.58 -16.74
C VAL A 8 -0.22 -16.91 -17.79
N ALA A 9 0.19 -17.05 -19.06
CA ALA A 9 -0.67 -17.40 -20.18
C ALA A 9 -1.31 -18.81 -20.07
N ASP A 10 -0.72 -19.72 -19.28
CA ASP A 10 -1.17 -21.12 -19.19
C ASP A 10 -1.86 -21.47 -17.87
N ILE A 11 -2.32 -20.49 -17.08
CA ILE A 11 -3.11 -20.80 -15.88
C ILE A 11 -4.48 -21.36 -16.32
N PRO A 12 -4.78 -22.65 -16.07
CA PRO A 12 -6.01 -23.26 -16.53
C PRO A 12 -7.22 -22.59 -15.86
N ILE A 13 -8.14 -22.09 -16.69
CA ILE A 13 -9.39 -21.50 -16.23
C ILE A 13 -10.20 -22.58 -15.51
N ASN A 14 -10.48 -22.38 -14.22
CA ASN A 14 -11.33 -23.27 -13.46
C ASN A 14 -12.80 -23.12 -13.91
N ALA A 15 -13.27 -24.03 -14.75
CA ALA A 15 -14.63 -24.01 -15.30
C ALA A 15 -15.72 -24.07 -14.22
N GLU A 16 -15.51 -24.84 -13.14
CA GLU A 16 -16.47 -24.94 -12.02
C GLU A 16 -16.62 -23.60 -11.30
N PHE A 17 -15.53 -22.86 -11.14
CA PHE A 17 -15.54 -21.52 -10.57
C PHE A 17 -16.34 -20.55 -11.45
N LEU A 18 -16.15 -20.56 -12.77
CA LEU A 18 -16.91 -19.70 -13.67
C LEU A 18 -18.41 -20.01 -13.67
N VAL A 19 -18.79 -21.29 -13.62
CA VAL A 19 -20.19 -21.69 -13.51
C VAL A 19 -20.78 -21.18 -12.19
N THR A 20 -20.04 -21.34 -11.09
CA THR A 20 -20.44 -20.83 -9.77
C THR A 20 -20.65 -19.32 -9.80
N MET A 21 -19.69 -18.55 -10.33
CA MET A 21 -19.78 -17.10 -10.41
C MET A 21 -20.89 -16.62 -11.33
N ARG A 22 -21.17 -17.34 -12.41
CA ARG A 22 -22.32 -17.03 -13.29
C ARG A 22 -23.66 -17.20 -12.56
N SER A 23 -23.79 -18.22 -11.71
CA SER A 23 -25.00 -18.40 -10.90
C SER A 23 -25.14 -17.30 -9.85
N VAL A 24 -24.04 -16.93 -9.18
CA VAL A 24 -24.02 -15.78 -8.24
C VAL A 24 -24.41 -14.49 -8.96
N ALA A 25 -23.88 -14.26 -10.16
CA ALA A 25 -24.17 -13.05 -10.93
C ALA A 25 -25.65 -12.93 -11.28
N ARG A 26 -26.31 -14.03 -11.65
CA ARG A 26 -27.76 -14.05 -11.92
C ARG A 26 -28.61 -13.77 -10.70
N GLU A 27 -28.15 -14.17 -9.52
CA GLU A 27 -28.85 -13.92 -8.26
C GLU A 27 -28.71 -12.45 -7.82
N LEU A 28 -27.59 -11.81 -8.14
CA LEU A 28 -27.22 -10.47 -7.69
C LEU A 28 -27.19 -9.43 -8.83
N ASP A 29 -27.90 -9.68 -9.93
CA ASP A 29 -27.78 -8.95 -11.21
C ASP A 29 -27.98 -7.43 -11.05
N ASP A 30 -28.81 -7.01 -10.09
CA ASP A 30 -29.09 -5.59 -9.83
C ASP A 30 -28.08 -4.90 -8.91
N SER A 31 -27.20 -5.65 -8.24
CA SER A 31 -26.31 -5.12 -7.19
C SER A 31 -24.84 -5.07 -7.59
N PHE A 32 -24.40 -5.94 -8.50
CA PHE A 32 -22.98 -6.05 -8.88
C PHE A 32 -22.81 -6.28 -10.38
N ALA A 33 -21.80 -5.63 -10.96
CA ALA A 33 -21.29 -5.98 -12.27
C ALA A 33 -20.16 -7.01 -12.14
N PHE A 34 -20.21 -8.08 -12.93
CA PHE A 34 -19.22 -9.15 -12.90
C PHE A 34 -18.34 -9.11 -14.15
N GLY A 35 -17.02 -9.14 -13.95
CA GLY A 35 -16.03 -9.21 -15.02
C GLY A 35 -15.02 -10.32 -14.76
N TYR A 36 -14.50 -10.91 -15.83
CA TYR A 36 -13.36 -11.80 -15.79
C TYR A 36 -12.16 -11.09 -16.41
N LEU A 37 -11.02 -11.12 -15.71
CA LEU A 37 -9.77 -10.54 -16.18
C LEU A 37 -8.80 -11.66 -16.53
N ASP A 38 -8.05 -11.48 -17.62
CA ASP A 38 -6.91 -12.35 -17.91
C ASP A 38 -5.80 -12.15 -16.86
N GLY A 39 -4.88 -13.12 -16.77
CA GLY A 39 -3.82 -13.08 -15.75
C GLY A 39 -2.83 -11.92 -15.90
N LYS A 40 -2.62 -11.37 -17.09
CA LYS A 40 -1.69 -10.24 -17.32
C LYS A 40 -2.32 -8.92 -16.87
N VAL A 41 -3.58 -8.70 -17.21
CA VAL A 41 -4.35 -7.54 -16.71
C VAL A 41 -4.54 -7.66 -15.21
N TRP A 42 -4.77 -8.87 -14.70
CA TRP A 42 -4.85 -9.13 -13.27
C TRP A 42 -3.60 -8.71 -12.51
N GLN A 43 -2.39 -9.01 -13.03
CA GLN A 43 -1.15 -8.57 -12.40
C GLN A 43 -1.08 -7.04 -12.22
N GLN A 44 -1.56 -6.27 -13.20
CA GLN A 44 -1.62 -4.80 -13.08
C GLN A 44 -2.52 -4.38 -11.91
N PHE A 45 -3.64 -5.07 -11.71
CA PHE A 45 -4.54 -4.85 -10.57
C PHE A 45 -3.89 -5.27 -9.26
N VAL A 46 -3.19 -6.41 -9.22
CA VAL A 46 -2.49 -6.87 -8.02
C VAL A 46 -1.47 -5.84 -7.54
N VAL A 47 -0.67 -5.28 -8.46
CA VAL A 47 0.27 -4.20 -8.15
C VAL A 47 -0.48 -2.94 -7.69
N ARG A 48 -1.51 -2.53 -8.42
CA ARG A 48 -2.28 -1.30 -8.12
C ARG A 48 -2.96 -1.34 -6.75
N TYR A 49 -3.52 -2.49 -6.38
CA TYR A 49 -4.30 -2.66 -5.15
C TYR A 49 -3.49 -3.31 -4.01
N GLY A 50 -2.18 -3.52 -4.20
CA GLY A 50 -1.26 -4.07 -3.19
C GLY A 50 -1.64 -5.49 -2.73
N ILE A 51 -2.19 -6.30 -3.63
CA ILE A 51 -2.71 -7.62 -3.28
C ILE A 51 -1.56 -8.65 -3.31
N SER A 52 -1.63 -9.68 -2.48
CA SER A 52 -0.62 -10.74 -2.49
C SER A 52 -0.78 -11.65 -3.71
N THR A 53 0.27 -11.81 -4.51
CA THR A 53 0.32 -12.77 -5.63
C THR A 53 0.39 -14.22 -5.17
N ARG A 54 0.85 -14.48 -3.94
CA ARG A 54 0.99 -15.85 -3.39
C ARG A 54 -0.35 -16.58 -3.30
N VAL A 55 -1.42 -15.82 -3.13
CA VAL A 55 -2.78 -16.33 -3.17
C VAL A 55 -3.52 -15.42 -4.12
N LEU A 56 -3.29 -15.64 -5.43
CA LEU A 56 -4.01 -14.92 -6.49
C LEU A 56 -5.48 -14.83 -6.08
N PRO A 57 -6.00 -13.62 -5.80
CA PRO A 57 -7.37 -13.51 -5.35
C PRO A 57 -8.24 -14.06 -6.46
N ARG A 58 -9.11 -15.01 -6.12
CA ARG A 58 -10.10 -15.51 -7.07
C ARG A 58 -11.14 -14.46 -7.40
N LEU A 59 -11.28 -13.46 -6.54
CA LEU A 59 -12.28 -12.41 -6.63
C LEU A 59 -11.77 -11.13 -5.96
N LEU A 60 -11.92 -10.01 -6.65
CA LEU A 60 -11.67 -8.66 -6.16
C LEU A 60 -12.96 -7.86 -6.36
N ILE A 61 -13.42 -7.19 -5.32
CA ILE A 61 -14.57 -6.29 -5.40
C ILE A 61 -14.03 -4.87 -5.44
N ILE A 62 -14.55 -4.06 -6.35
CA ILE A 62 -14.17 -2.66 -6.52
C ILE A 62 -15.45 -1.83 -6.50
N ASP A 63 -15.50 -0.81 -5.65
CA ASP A 63 -16.50 0.24 -5.72
C ASP A 63 -15.98 1.30 -6.70
N ALA A 64 -16.56 1.35 -7.90
CA ALA A 64 -16.12 2.29 -8.93
C ALA A 64 -16.42 3.76 -8.58
N ALA A 65 -17.34 4.03 -7.66
CA ALA A 65 -17.68 5.40 -7.26
C ALA A 65 -16.66 5.97 -6.28
N THR A 66 -16.14 5.15 -5.35
CA THR A 66 -15.18 5.59 -4.33
C THR A 66 -13.73 5.16 -4.60
N ASP A 67 -13.50 4.29 -5.60
CA ASP A 67 -12.23 3.59 -5.85
C ASP A 67 -11.75 2.80 -4.62
N ASP A 68 -12.70 2.38 -3.77
CA ASP A 68 -12.46 1.45 -2.67
C ASP A 68 -12.43 0.02 -3.20
N TYR A 69 -11.72 -0.86 -2.52
CA TYR A 69 -11.55 -2.24 -2.96
C TYR A 69 -11.57 -3.22 -1.81
N LEU A 70 -11.92 -4.46 -2.11
CA LEU A 70 -11.98 -5.53 -1.13
C LEU A 70 -11.50 -6.85 -1.76
N PRO A 71 -10.29 -7.32 -1.41
CA PRO A 71 -9.86 -8.65 -1.79
C PRO A 71 -10.70 -9.68 -1.02
N VAL A 72 -11.34 -10.60 -1.74
CA VAL A 72 -12.23 -11.58 -1.11
C VAL A 72 -11.38 -12.65 -0.39
N PRO A 73 -11.70 -12.97 0.88
CA PRO A 73 -10.98 -13.98 1.64
C PRO A 73 -11.00 -15.36 0.96
N VAL A 74 -9.90 -16.10 1.10
CA VAL A 74 -9.65 -17.35 0.37
C VAL A 74 -10.52 -18.52 0.83
N ASP A 75 -11.11 -18.41 2.02
CA ASP A 75 -12.05 -19.34 2.64
C ASP A 75 -13.47 -19.20 2.08
N ILE A 76 -13.80 -18.07 1.43
CA ILE A 76 -15.07 -17.88 0.73
C ILE A 76 -15.03 -18.68 -0.58
N LYS A 77 -15.66 -19.85 -0.57
CA LYS A 77 -15.72 -20.76 -1.73
C LYS A 77 -17.14 -21.29 -1.93
N GLY A 78 -17.52 -21.44 -3.20
CA GLY A 78 -18.82 -21.98 -3.60
C GLY A 78 -19.91 -20.92 -3.64
N HIS A 79 -21.03 -21.27 -4.27
CA HIS A 79 -22.11 -20.34 -4.63
C HIS A 79 -22.68 -19.61 -3.40
N ARG A 80 -23.19 -20.36 -2.42
CA ARG A 80 -23.86 -19.81 -1.23
C ARG A 80 -22.94 -18.89 -0.41
N ALA A 81 -21.74 -19.35 -0.08
CA ALA A 81 -20.81 -18.54 0.71
C ALA A 81 -20.41 -17.24 -0.02
N THR A 82 -20.25 -17.30 -1.34
CA THR A 82 -19.94 -16.11 -2.15
C THR A 82 -21.13 -15.16 -2.21
N ALA A 83 -22.35 -15.66 -2.45
CA ALA A 83 -23.56 -14.85 -2.47
C ALA A 83 -23.83 -14.17 -1.10
N ASP A 84 -23.75 -14.94 0.00
CA ASP A 84 -23.90 -14.42 1.36
C ASP A 84 -22.85 -13.34 1.67
N TYR A 85 -21.60 -13.53 1.22
CA TYR A 85 -20.54 -12.53 1.40
C TYR A 85 -20.81 -11.25 0.61
N LEU A 86 -21.19 -11.37 -0.67
CA LEU A 86 -21.52 -10.21 -1.51
C LEU A 86 -22.75 -9.45 -0.99
N ALA A 87 -23.75 -10.14 -0.45
CA ALA A 87 -24.89 -9.51 0.21
C ALA A 87 -24.46 -8.65 1.41
N LYS A 88 -23.52 -9.14 2.24
CA LYS A 88 -22.94 -8.34 3.34
C LYS A 88 -22.14 -7.13 2.85
N VAL A 89 -21.44 -7.27 1.72
CA VAL A 89 -20.74 -6.15 1.08
C VAL A 89 -21.75 -5.10 0.61
N ALA A 90 -22.82 -5.51 -0.07
CA ALA A 90 -23.90 -4.61 -0.51
C ALA A 90 -24.61 -3.91 0.66
N ALA A 91 -24.79 -4.64 1.77
CA ALA A 91 -25.33 -4.10 3.03
C ALA A 91 -24.35 -3.20 3.80
N LYS A 92 -23.12 -3.01 3.30
CA LYS A 92 -22.04 -2.24 3.95
C LYS A 92 -21.62 -2.78 5.33
N GLU A 93 -21.83 -4.07 5.57
CA GLU A 93 -21.39 -4.75 6.79
C GLU A 93 -19.90 -5.11 6.74
N VAL A 94 -19.32 -5.17 5.53
CA VAL A 94 -17.90 -5.45 5.33
C VAL A 94 -17.18 -4.14 4.99
N ARG A 95 -16.12 -3.85 5.76
CA ARG A 95 -15.31 -2.66 5.55
C ARG A 95 -14.39 -2.86 4.35
N MET A 96 -14.52 -1.99 3.35
CA MET A 96 -13.62 -1.96 2.19
C MET A 96 -12.31 -1.25 2.53
N SER A 97 -11.24 -1.65 1.84
CA SER A 97 -9.92 -1.04 1.92
C SER A 97 -9.86 0.19 1.00
N LYS A 98 -9.15 1.22 1.43
CA LYS A 98 -8.89 2.43 0.63
C LYS A 98 -7.48 2.37 0.06
N GLN A 99 -7.30 2.82 -1.19
CA GLN A 99 -5.94 3.02 -1.72
C GLN A 99 -5.26 4.19 -1.01
N TRP A 100 -3.94 4.11 -0.86
CA TRP A 100 -3.14 5.22 -0.32
C TRP A 100 -3.27 6.49 -1.16
N SER A 101 -3.35 6.34 -2.49
CA SER A 101 -3.62 7.44 -3.42
C SER A 101 -4.95 8.12 -3.14
N THR A 102 -6.01 7.35 -2.89
CA THR A 102 -7.34 7.86 -2.54
C THR A 102 -7.30 8.56 -1.18
N LEU A 103 -6.65 7.95 -0.17
CA LEU A 103 -6.46 8.57 1.14
C LEU A 103 -5.65 9.87 1.07
N ALA A 104 -4.57 9.89 0.30
CA ALA A 104 -3.74 11.07 0.10
C ALA A 104 -4.52 12.16 -0.63
N ARG A 105 -5.32 11.80 -1.64
CA ARG A 105 -6.19 12.74 -2.36
C ARG A 105 -7.27 13.30 -1.45
N GLU A 106 -8.00 12.47 -0.70
CA GLU A 106 -8.95 12.90 0.32
C GLU A 106 -8.26 13.84 1.32
N ALA A 107 -7.09 13.48 1.84
CA ALA A 107 -6.35 14.31 2.79
C ALA A 107 -5.93 15.68 2.20
N VAL A 108 -5.50 15.74 0.94
CA VAL A 108 -5.19 17.00 0.25
C VAL A 108 -6.45 17.85 0.05
N THR A 109 -7.57 17.23 -0.27
CA THR A 109 -8.81 17.93 -0.62
C THR A 109 -9.56 18.42 0.63
N ASP A 110 -9.61 17.60 1.67
CA ASP A 110 -10.36 17.85 2.90
C ASP A 110 -9.54 18.63 3.93
N TYR A 111 -8.20 18.51 3.90
CA TYR A 111 -7.29 19.11 4.88
C TYR A 111 -6.14 19.91 4.22
N PRO A 112 -6.42 20.82 3.27
CA PRO A 112 -5.37 21.52 2.52
C PRO A 112 -4.45 22.34 3.44
N HIS A 113 -5.00 22.89 4.53
CA HIS A 113 -4.26 23.71 5.49
C HIS A 113 -3.22 22.88 6.27
N TYR A 114 -3.55 21.64 6.63
CA TYR A 114 -2.65 20.76 7.37
C TYR A 114 -1.51 20.24 6.49
N ILE A 115 -1.79 19.96 5.22
CA ILE A 115 -0.75 19.57 4.25
C ILE A 115 0.18 20.75 3.97
N ALA A 116 -0.35 21.97 3.80
CA ALA A 116 0.48 23.16 3.64
C ALA A 116 1.38 23.43 4.86
N ALA A 117 0.83 23.31 6.07
CA ALA A 117 1.60 23.47 7.31
C ALA A 117 2.68 22.38 7.45
N GLY A 118 2.36 21.13 7.12
CA GLY A 118 3.31 20.02 7.12
C GLY A 118 4.45 20.23 6.12
N ALA A 119 4.13 20.66 4.90
CA ALA A 119 5.13 20.96 3.87
C ALA A 119 6.06 22.12 4.30
N LEU A 120 5.51 23.17 4.91
CA LEU A 120 6.30 24.27 5.45
C LEU A 120 7.25 23.80 6.56
N ALA A 121 6.77 22.98 7.50
CA ALA A 121 7.58 22.43 8.57
C ALA A 121 8.74 21.57 8.04
N VAL A 122 8.48 20.74 7.03
CA VAL A 122 9.52 19.93 6.35
C VAL A 122 10.54 20.84 5.67
N ALA A 123 10.10 21.87 4.94
CA ALA A 123 11.00 22.82 4.27
C ALA A 123 11.90 23.56 5.27
N VAL A 124 11.37 23.99 6.42
CA VAL A 124 12.14 24.62 7.49
C VAL A 124 13.15 23.63 8.08
N ALA A 125 12.75 22.39 8.36
CA ALA A 125 13.64 21.36 8.90
C ALA A 125 14.79 21.03 7.93
N VAL A 126 14.50 20.87 6.64
CA VAL A 126 15.52 20.63 5.60
C VAL A 126 16.44 21.83 5.47
N GLY A 127 15.89 23.05 5.45
CA GLY A 127 16.68 24.28 5.41
C GLY A 127 17.60 24.42 6.61
N LEU A 128 17.12 24.11 7.82
CA LEU A 128 17.90 24.11 9.05
C LEU A 128 19.01 23.06 9.01
N TRP A 129 18.72 21.85 8.52
CA TRP A 129 19.71 20.78 8.39
C TRP A 129 20.82 21.14 7.40
N LEU A 130 20.48 21.71 6.24
CA LEU A 130 21.45 22.21 5.27
C LEU A 130 22.28 23.36 5.84
N TYR A 131 21.66 24.29 6.56
CA TYR A 131 22.35 25.40 7.22
C TYR A 131 23.37 24.90 8.25
N LEU A 132 22.97 23.95 9.10
CA LEU A 132 23.85 23.36 10.12
C LEU A 132 24.98 22.54 9.50
N SER A 133 24.73 21.87 8.37
CA SER A 133 25.72 21.07 7.64
C SER A 133 26.70 21.92 6.83
N ALA A 134 26.32 23.16 6.49
CA ALA A 134 27.19 24.14 5.83
C ALA A 134 27.96 25.04 6.82
N ALA A 135 27.67 24.95 8.12
CA ALA A 135 28.39 25.70 9.14
C ALA A 135 29.84 25.20 9.20
N PRO A 136 30.85 26.09 9.11
CA PRO A 136 32.24 25.69 9.25
C PRO A 136 32.41 25.05 10.62
N SER A 137 32.98 23.84 10.66
CA SER A 137 33.33 23.19 11.93
C SER A 137 34.12 24.19 12.77
N PRO A 138 33.76 24.40 14.05
CA PRO A 138 34.57 25.26 14.91
C PRO A 138 35.99 24.69 14.87
N ALA A 139 36.95 25.55 14.49
CA ALA A 139 38.34 25.18 14.42
C ALA A 139 38.69 24.47 15.73
N ALA A 140 39.13 23.21 15.64
CA ALA A 140 39.63 22.47 16.78
C ALA A 140 40.66 23.36 17.45
N GLY A 141 40.34 23.85 18.66
CA GLY A 141 41.30 24.52 19.50
C GLY A 141 42.49 23.58 19.60
N LYS A 142 43.66 24.06 19.19
CA LYS A 142 44.90 23.43 19.62
C LYS A 142 44.87 23.54 21.12
N ASP A 143 44.62 22.42 21.79
CA ASP A 143 44.98 22.25 23.18
C ASP A 143 46.50 22.33 23.17
N ASP A 144 46.99 23.53 23.43
CA ASP A 144 48.41 23.81 23.55
C ASP A 144 48.93 22.97 24.73
N ASP A 145 49.70 21.98 24.32
CA ASP A 145 50.62 21.15 25.09
C ASP A 145 51.61 22.07 25.83
N GLU A 146 51.21 22.57 26.99
CA GLU A 146 52.14 23.09 28.01
C GLU A 146 52.33 22.02 29.07
N GLY A 147 53.28 21.13 28.77
CA GLY A 147 54.04 20.44 29.80
C GLY A 147 54.96 21.44 30.51
N ASP A 148 54.88 21.45 31.83
CA ASP A 148 55.88 21.87 32.80
C ASP A 148 55.30 21.41 34.16
N GLY A 149 55.96 20.75 35.08
CA GLY A 149 57.33 20.37 35.27
C GLY A 149 57.41 19.69 36.65
N ASP A 150 58.41 18.85 36.81
CA ASP A 150 59.10 18.38 38.01
C ASP A 150 58.50 18.70 39.40
N GLY A 151 58.36 17.65 40.20
CA GLY A 151 58.08 17.75 41.63
C GLY A 151 58.50 16.48 42.37
N ASP A 152 59.79 16.40 42.69
CA ASP A 152 60.40 15.49 43.67
C ASP A 152 59.63 15.46 45.01
N GLY A 153 59.77 14.36 45.76
CA GLY A 153 59.69 14.45 47.23
C GLY A 153 59.12 13.24 47.96
N ASP A 154 60.03 12.34 48.35
CA ASP A 154 60.12 11.56 49.61
C ASP A 154 58.90 11.41 50.54
N GLY A 155 58.67 10.16 50.96
CA GLY A 155 57.87 9.80 52.14
C GLY A 155 57.47 8.34 52.22
#